data_AF-A0A2U3YQH8-F1
#
_entry.id   AF-A0A2U3YQH8-F1
#
_cell.length_a   1.000
_cell.length_b   1.000
_cell.length_c   1.000
_cell.angle_alpha   90.00
_cell.angle_beta   90.00
_cell.angle_gamma   90.00
#
_symmetry.space_group_name_H-M   'P 1'
#
loop_
_entity.id
_entity.type
_entity.pdbx_description
1 polymer ?
#
loop_
_entity_poly.entity_id
_entity_poly.type
_entity_poly.pdbx_seq_one_letter_code
_entity_poly.pdbx_strand_id
1 'polypeptide(L)'
;MARRDEEARDPTSAAAQLHQLHGRLPPPPSPRAPVGPDEAGKLAAEWARAPVVPFGVDLCYWGQEQPMAGRILKRDSEHRFWKPSEVDAEVDSASVPEMPWNRCITFAGKFEPVRHQCRAPRPDGRLCERQDRLKCPFHGKIIPRDEAGRPLHPEDRAWEQRQQLRRQAGRAGWQDPEFMRDVEAATGVDLGSSRSSGRGKGKRRKHPGLTDLKQQADTARARIAKKVFAKAAVQRVVTAMNQMDRKKHEKFANQFNYALT
;
A
#
# COMPACT_ATOMS: atom_id res chain seq x y z
N MET A 1 -82.51 13.53 -1.03
CA MET A 1 -81.38 14.49 -0.99
C MET A 1 -80.99 14.90 0.43
N ALA A 2 -81.91 15.04 1.40
CA ALA A 2 -81.60 15.60 2.73
C ALA A 2 -80.64 14.79 3.65
N ARG A 3 -80.58 13.46 3.58
CA ARG A 3 -79.78 12.64 4.52
C ARG A 3 -78.27 12.79 4.37
N ARG A 4 -77.77 12.96 3.13
CA ARG A 4 -76.32 13.07 2.87
C ARG A 4 -75.73 14.39 3.32
N ASP A 5 -76.51 15.47 3.24
CA ASP A 5 -76.05 16.81 3.65
C ASP A 5 -76.02 16.98 5.17
N GLU A 6 -76.88 16.25 5.90
CA GLU A 6 -76.87 16.19 7.36
C GLU A 6 -75.68 15.39 7.88
N GLU A 7 -75.41 14.25 7.26
CA GLU A 7 -74.26 13.39 7.55
C GLU A 7 -72.91 14.06 7.25
N ALA A 8 -72.86 15.06 6.36
CA ALA A 8 -71.66 15.87 6.10
C ALA A 8 -71.42 16.97 7.16
N ARG A 9 -72.43 17.33 7.96
CA ARG A 9 -72.35 18.35 9.04
C ARG A 9 -72.07 17.75 10.41
N ASP A 10 -72.19 16.43 10.55
CA ASP A 10 -71.80 15.70 11.75
C ASP A 10 -70.27 15.52 11.80
N PRO A 11 -69.56 16.10 12.79
CA PRO A 11 -68.09 16.04 12.88
C PRO A 11 -67.52 14.63 13.12
N THR A 12 -68.37 13.67 13.49
CA THR A 12 -68.02 12.27 13.74
C THR A 12 -68.32 11.34 12.56
N SER A 13 -68.97 11.86 11.52
CA SER A 13 -69.33 11.09 10.33
C SER A 13 -68.16 10.90 9.36
N ALA A 14 -68.16 9.75 8.67
CA ALA A 14 -67.22 9.44 7.60
C ALA A 14 -67.30 10.46 6.45
N ALA A 15 -68.48 11.02 6.17
CA ALA A 15 -68.65 12.02 5.13
C ALA A 15 -67.95 13.36 5.47
N ALA A 16 -67.98 13.77 6.74
CA ALA A 16 -67.29 14.96 7.22
C ALA A 16 -65.76 14.78 7.22
N GLN A 17 -65.28 13.58 7.58
CA GLN A 17 -63.86 13.23 7.49
C GLN A 17 -63.35 13.28 6.05
N LEU A 18 -64.10 12.75 5.08
CA LEU A 18 -63.74 12.83 3.65
C LEU A 18 -63.70 14.28 3.14
N HIS A 19 -64.64 15.13 3.59
CA HIS A 19 -64.64 16.55 3.24
C HIS A 19 -63.41 17.29 3.77
N GLN A 20 -62.99 17.02 5.01
CA GLN A 20 -61.76 17.60 5.57
C GLN A 20 -60.50 17.13 4.84
N LEU A 21 -60.47 15.87 4.39
CA LEU A 21 -59.35 15.34 3.61
C LEU A 21 -59.28 15.98 2.22
N HIS A 22 -60.41 16.14 1.55
CA HIS A 22 -60.46 16.80 0.23
C HIS A 22 -60.00 18.27 0.29
N GLY A 23 -60.31 18.99 1.38
CA GLY A 23 -59.85 20.37 1.57
C GLY A 23 -58.35 20.52 1.85
N ARG A 24 -57.64 19.44 2.18
CA ARG A 24 -56.18 19.44 2.46
C ARG A 24 -55.34 18.83 1.34
N LEU A 25 -55.96 18.31 0.29
CA LEU A 25 -55.22 17.83 -0.88
C LEU A 25 -54.76 19.03 -1.71
N PRO A 26 -53.49 19.08 -2.14
CA PRO A 26 -53.04 20.09 -3.09
C PRO A 26 -53.86 19.97 -4.38
N PRO A 27 -54.16 21.09 -5.06
CA PRO A 27 -54.91 21.04 -6.31
C PRO A 27 -54.18 20.12 -7.30
N PRO A 28 -54.90 19.32 -8.09
CA PRO A 28 -54.28 18.54 -9.15
C PRO A 28 -53.50 19.49 -10.09
N PRO A 29 -52.36 19.06 -10.65
CA PRO A 29 -51.63 19.88 -11.60
C PRO A 29 -52.57 20.27 -12.74
N SER A 30 -52.68 21.58 -12.98
CA SER A 30 -53.53 22.13 -14.03
C SER A 30 -53.20 21.46 -15.38
N PRO A 31 -54.19 20.95 -16.13
CA PRO A 31 -53.93 20.46 -17.47
C PRO A 31 -53.38 21.62 -18.32
N ARG A 32 -52.18 21.43 -18.88
CA ARG A 32 -51.56 22.43 -19.77
C ARG A 32 -52.55 22.80 -20.87
N ALA A 33 -52.73 24.11 -21.08
CA ALA A 33 -53.59 24.63 -22.13
C ALA A 33 -53.23 24.01 -23.50
N PRO A 34 -54.21 23.76 -24.39
CA PRO A 34 -53.93 23.20 -25.70
C PRO A 34 -53.04 24.17 -26.48
N VAL A 35 -51.87 23.68 -26.88
CA VAL A 35 -50.88 24.42 -27.66
C VAL A 35 -51.41 24.59 -29.08
N GLY A 36 -51.44 25.83 -29.59
CA GLY A 36 -51.87 26.12 -30.97
C GLY A 36 -50.95 25.47 -32.01
N PRO A 37 -51.43 25.27 -33.26
CA PRO A 37 -50.69 24.55 -34.31
C PRO A 37 -49.33 25.18 -34.67
N ASP A 38 -49.23 26.50 -34.55
CA ASP A 38 -48.00 27.27 -34.86
C ASP A 38 -46.93 27.10 -33.77
N GLU A 39 -47.36 26.99 -32.50
CA GLU A 39 -46.49 26.69 -31.36
C GLU A 39 -46.10 25.21 -31.33
N ALA A 40 -46.97 24.31 -31.83
CA ALA A 40 -46.64 22.90 -31.98
C ALA A 40 -45.50 22.66 -32.99
N GLY A 41 -45.45 23.45 -34.08
CA GLY A 41 -44.35 23.40 -35.05
C GLY A 41 -43.01 23.84 -34.46
N LYS A 42 -43.01 24.91 -33.65
CA LYS A 42 -41.81 25.40 -32.96
C LYS A 42 -41.31 24.41 -31.91
N LEU A 43 -42.23 23.86 -31.10
CA LEU A 43 -41.89 22.81 -30.13
C LEU A 43 -41.32 21.56 -30.83
N ALA A 44 -41.89 21.13 -31.96
CA ALA A 44 -41.35 19.98 -32.70
C ALA A 44 -39.91 20.23 -33.20
N ALA A 45 -39.62 21.43 -33.70
CA ALA A 45 -38.28 21.82 -34.12
C ALA A 45 -37.28 21.89 -32.95
N GLU A 46 -37.73 22.38 -31.79
CA GLU A 46 -36.93 22.41 -30.57
C GLU A 46 -36.66 21.01 -30.03
N TRP A 47 -37.66 20.12 -30.03
CA TRP A 47 -37.53 18.73 -29.60
C TRP A 47 -36.60 17.93 -30.50
N ALA A 48 -36.60 18.20 -31.82
CA ALA A 48 -35.67 17.59 -32.76
C ALA A 48 -34.22 18.08 -32.56
N ARG A 49 -34.03 19.30 -32.03
CA ARG A 49 -32.72 19.89 -31.74
C ARG A 49 -32.20 19.57 -30.34
N ALA A 50 -33.08 19.19 -29.42
CA ALA A 50 -32.73 18.92 -28.03
C ALA A 50 -31.86 17.64 -27.90
N PRO A 51 -30.78 17.67 -27.09
CA PRO A 51 -29.97 16.50 -26.85
C PRO A 51 -30.74 15.46 -26.04
N VAL A 52 -30.76 14.21 -26.51
CA VAL A 52 -31.32 13.08 -25.77
C VAL A 52 -30.32 12.64 -24.71
N VAL A 53 -30.62 12.90 -23.43
CA VAL A 53 -29.82 12.48 -22.29
C VAL A 53 -30.44 11.21 -21.68
N PRO A 54 -29.70 10.09 -21.56
CA PRO A 54 -30.23 8.90 -20.92
C PRO A 54 -30.57 9.18 -19.45
N PHE A 55 -31.64 8.56 -18.96
CA PHE A 55 -32.07 8.72 -17.58
C PHE A 55 -30.95 8.30 -16.61
N GLY A 56 -30.59 9.20 -15.70
CA GLY A 56 -29.54 9.01 -14.71
C GLY A 56 -29.96 9.52 -13.34
N VAL A 57 -29.18 9.20 -12.30
CA VAL A 57 -29.48 9.56 -10.91
C VAL A 57 -29.68 11.08 -10.72
N ASP A 58 -28.99 11.91 -11.50
CA ASP A 58 -29.12 13.37 -11.45
C ASP A 58 -30.48 13.86 -12.00
N LEU A 59 -31.05 13.10 -12.95
CA LEU A 59 -32.35 13.40 -13.54
C LEU A 59 -33.51 12.94 -12.64
N CYS A 60 -33.30 11.95 -11.75
CA CYS A 60 -34.31 11.49 -10.80
C CYS A 60 -34.85 12.62 -9.91
N TYR A 61 -34.01 13.61 -9.59
CA TYR A 61 -34.33 14.70 -8.68
C TYR A 61 -34.24 16.08 -9.35
N TRP A 62 -34.24 16.11 -10.69
CA TRP A 62 -34.15 17.34 -11.45
C TRP A 62 -35.36 18.24 -11.18
N GLY A 63 -35.12 19.50 -10.81
CA GLY A 63 -36.16 20.46 -10.48
C GLY A 63 -36.81 20.30 -9.10
N GLN A 64 -36.33 19.37 -8.26
CA GLN A 64 -36.73 19.27 -6.85
C GLN A 64 -35.74 20.07 -5.99
N GLU A 65 -36.26 20.86 -5.05
CA GLU A 65 -35.44 21.49 -4.01
C GLU A 65 -35.03 20.40 -3.02
N GLN A 66 -33.83 19.85 -3.24
CA GLN A 66 -33.27 18.84 -2.34
C GLN A 66 -32.96 19.51 -1.00
N PRO A 67 -33.33 18.90 0.14
CA PRO A 67 -32.82 19.37 1.42
C PRO A 67 -31.29 19.36 1.36
N MET A 68 -30.65 20.49 1.70
CA MET A 68 -29.21 20.71 1.55
C MET A 68 -28.43 19.46 1.95
N ALA A 69 -27.87 18.77 0.96
CA ALA A 69 -27.00 17.64 1.20
C ALA A 69 -25.65 18.18 1.70
N GLY A 70 -25.48 18.19 3.01
CA GLY A 70 -24.25 18.73 3.59
C GLY A 70 -23.88 18.26 4.99
N ARG A 71 -24.52 17.21 5.54
CA ARG A 71 -23.96 16.56 6.74
C ARG A 71 -22.72 15.80 6.33
N ILE A 72 -21.55 16.38 6.54
CA ILE A 72 -20.29 15.66 6.39
C ILE A 72 -20.21 14.66 7.54
N LEU A 73 -20.59 13.41 7.28
CA LEU A 73 -20.28 12.30 8.18
C LEU A 73 -18.75 12.12 8.15
N LYS A 74 -18.06 12.72 9.12
CA LYS A 74 -16.64 12.48 9.32
C LYS A 74 -16.49 11.03 9.75
N ARG A 75 -15.97 10.17 8.85
CA ARG A 75 -15.66 8.78 9.18
C ARG A 75 -14.76 8.74 10.40
N ASP A 76 -15.13 7.96 11.40
CA ASP A 76 -14.31 7.76 12.59
C ASP A 76 -12.96 7.16 12.20
N SER A 77 -11.93 8.01 12.20
CA SER A 77 -10.55 7.57 12.15
C SER A 77 -10.13 7.17 13.57
N GLU A 78 -9.66 5.94 13.74
CA GLU A 78 -9.15 5.43 15.03
C GLU A 78 -7.81 6.09 15.44
N HIS A 79 -7.22 6.91 14.58
CA HIS A 79 -5.91 7.52 14.83
C HIS A 79 -5.98 8.80 15.67
N ARG A 80 -5.64 8.65 16.95
CA ARG A 80 -5.60 9.72 17.98
C ARG A 80 -4.64 10.88 17.71
N PHE A 81 -3.62 10.68 16.87
CA PHE A 81 -2.60 11.71 16.60
C PHE A 81 -3.03 12.69 15.50
N TRP A 82 -3.98 12.29 14.64
CA TRP A 82 -4.41 13.07 13.49
C TRP A 82 -5.80 13.70 13.70
N LYS A 83 -6.32 13.69 14.94
CA LYS A 83 -7.64 14.23 15.28
C LYS A 83 -7.61 14.99 16.63
N PRO A 84 -8.24 16.18 16.72
CA PRO A 84 -8.63 16.78 18.00
C PRO A 84 -9.61 15.88 18.77
N SER A 85 -9.61 15.96 20.11
CA SER A 85 -10.31 15.02 21.02
C SER A 85 -11.83 15.06 20.92
N GLU A 86 -12.41 16.15 20.44
CA GLU A 86 -13.85 16.35 20.34
C GLU A 86 -14.16 16.86 18.94
N VAL A 87 -14.88 16.06 18.14
CA VAL A 87 -15.53 16.57 16.93
C VAL A 87 -16.94 16.03 16.89
N ASP A 88 -17.91 16.91 16.67
CA ASP A 88 -19.26 16.52 16.32
C ASP A 88 -19.23 15.66 15.04
N ALA A 89 -19.90 14.51 15.09
CA ALA A 89 -19.96 13.54 13.98
C ALA A 89 -20.70 14.11 12.75
N GLU A 90 -21.50 15.15 12.96
CA GLU A 90 -22.27 15.85 11.95
C GLU A 90 -22.00 17.35 12.10
N VAL A 91 -21.30 17.95 11.14
CA VAL A 91 -21.13 19.41 11.06
C VAL A 91 -21.88 19.90 9.84
N ASP A 92 -22.87 20.77 10.07
CA ASP A 92 -23.53 21.51 9.00
C ASP A 92 -22.54 22.52 8.43
N SER A 93 -22.11 22.27 7.20
CA SER A 93 -21.05 23.05 6.55
C SER A 93 -21.65 24.32 5.93
N ALA A 94 -21.73 25.42 6.68
CA ALA A 94 -22.25 26.70 6.18
C ALA A 94 -21.44 27.29 5.00
N SER A 95 -20.19 26.83 4.80
CA SER A 95 -19.28 27.33 3.76
C SER A 95 -19.37 26.59 2.42
N VAL A 96 -20.31 25.67 2.25
CA VAL A 96 -20.40 24.90 1.00
C VAL A 96 -21.81 24.87 0.37
N PRO A 97 -22.47 26.02 0.15
CA PRO A 97 -23.66 26.07 -0.72
C PRO A 97 -23.35 25.57 -2.14
N GLU A 98 -22.08 25.63 -2.54
CA GLU A 98 -21.59 25.26 -3.87
C GLU A 98 -20.94 23.88 -3.94
N MET A 99 -21.02 23.02 -2.90
CA MET A 99 -20.47 21.66 -3.02
C MET A 99 -21.28 20.94 -4.08
N PRO A 100 -20.71 20.64 -5.26
CA PRO A 100 -21.47 20.02 -6.33
C PRO A 100 -21.98 18.68 -5.81
N TRP A 101 -23.30 18.50 -5.86
CA TRP A 101 -24.05 17.25 -5.74
C TRP A 101 -23.14 16.03 -5.57
N ASN A 102 -22.76 15.70 -4.32
CA ASN A 102 -22.08 14.44 -4.09
C ASN A 102 -23.07 13.34 -4.48
N ARG A 103 -22.82 12.69 -5.61
CA ARG A 103 -23.70 11.65 -6.14
C ARG A 103 -23.68 10.47 -5.17
N CYS A 104 -24.72 10.36 -4.35
CA CYS A 104 -24.97 9.15 -3.57
C CYS A 104 -25.50 8.07 -4.52
N ILE A 105 -24.59 7.30 -5.12
CA ILE A 105 -24.97 6.12 -5.89
C ILE A 105 -25.19 4.97 -4.90
N THR A 106 -26.46 4.69 -4.60
CA THR A 106 -26.80 3.51 -3.82
C THR A 106 -26.41 2.26 -4.62
N PHE A 107 -25.68 1.34 -3.99
CA PHE A 107 -25.38 0.05 -4.61
C PHE A 107 -26.71 -0.71 -4.75
N ALA A 108 -27.25 -0.77 -5.97
CA ALA A 108 -28.52 -1.41 -6.27
C ALA A 108 -28.51 -2.95 -6.13
N GLY A 109 -27.35 -3.53 -5.78
CA GLY A 109 -27.17 -4.97 -5.64
C GLY A 109 -27.25 -5.46 -4.19
N LYS A 110 -27.31 -6.79 -4.02
CA LYS A 110 -27.11 -7.43 -2.72
C LYS A 110 -25.62 -7.60 -2.46
N PHE A 111 -25.14 -7.23 -1.28
CA PHE A 111 -23.75 -7.45 -0.91
C PHE A 111 -23.50 -8.94 -0.66
N GLU A 112 -22.69 -9.57 -1.52
CA GLU A 112 -22.23 -10.94 -1.30
C GLU A 112 -20.82 -10.94 -0.69
N PRO A 113 -20.61 -11.56 0.49
CA PRO A 113 -19.28 -11.65 1.10
C PRO A 113 -18.37 -12.60 0.32
N VAL A 114 -17.07 -12.30 0.29
CA VAL A 114 -16.07 -13.14 -0.38
C VAL A 114 -15.80 -14.38 0.46
N ARG A 115 -15.94 -15.57 -0.15
CA ARG A 115 -15.73 -16.87 0.52
C ARG A 115 -14.35 -17.50 0.27
N HIS A 116 -13.57 -16.91 -0.62
CA HIS A 116 -12.30 -17.48 -1.08
C HIS A 116 -11.12 -16.57 -0.72
N GLN A 117 -9.94 -17.18 -0.63
CA GLN A 117 -8.67 -16.50 -0.43
C GLN A 117 -7.77 -16.75 -1.64
N CYS A 118 -6.85 -15.82 -1.89
CA CYS A 118 -5.89 -15.93 -2.98
C CYS A 118 -5.02 -17.20 -2.89
N ARG A 119 -4.59 -17.58 -1.67
CA ARG A 119 -3.78 -18.77 -1.35
C ARG A 119 -2.53 -18.99 -2.21
N ALA A 120 -2.08 -17.96 -2.95
CA ALA A 120 -0.86 -18.05 -3.74
C ALA A 120 0.38 -18.12 -2.81
N PRO A 121 1.40 -18.92 -3.16
CA PRO A 121 2.61 -19.06 -2.36
C PRO A 121 3.41 -17.75 -2.38
N ARG A 122 3.72 -17.22 -1.19
CA ARG A 122 4.54 -16.02 -1.02
C ARG A 122 6.03 -16.38 -0.96
N PRO A 123 6.94 -15.43 -1.25
CA PRO A 123 8.38 -15.62 -1.04
C PRO A 123 8.75 -16.02 0.40
N ASP A 124 7.91 -15.64 1.36
CA ASP A 124 8.08 -15.94 2.79
C ASP A 124 7.70 -17.40 3.16
N GLY A 125 7.20 -18.19 2.21
CA GLY A 125 6.74 -19.57 2.42
C GLY A 125 5.29 -19.71 2.92
N ARG A 126 4.65 -18.60 3.33
CA ARG A 126 3.22 -18.56 3.69
C ARG A 126 2.31 -18.41 2.47
N LEU A 127 1.03 -18.77 2.60
CA LEU A 127 0.02 -18.52 1.58
C LEU A 127 -0.57 -17.10 1.69
N CYS A 128 -1.09 -16.58 0.58
CA CYS A 128 -1.74 -15.28 0.55
C CYS A 128 -3.15 -15.33 1.16
N GLU A 129 -3.35 -14.60 2.27
CA GLU A 129 -4.62 -14.56 3.04
C GLU A 129 -5.66 -13.58 2.48
N ARG A 130 -5.33 -12.83 1.42
CA ARG A 130 -6.22 -11.80 0.85
C ARG A 130 -7.48 -12.40 0.24
N GLN A 131 -8.61 -11.73 0.47
CA GLN A 131 -9.97 -12.12 0.05
C GLN A 131 -10.55 -11.10 -0.94
N ASP A 132 -9.85 -10.86 -2.06
CA ASP A 132 -10.37 -9.98 -3.12
C ASP A 132 -11.37 -10.76 -4.00
N ARG A 133 -12.37 -10.09 -4.62
CA ARG A 133 -13.45 -10.76 -5.38
C ARG A 133 -13.00 -11.42 -6.69
N LEU A 134 -12.04 -10.81 -7.40
CA LEU A 134 -11.66 -11.20 -8.77
C LEU A 134 -10.14 -11.31 -8.96
N LYS A 135 -9.41 -10.32 -8.45
CA LYS A 135 -7.95 -10.21 -8.64
C LYS A 135 -7.28 -9.83 -7.33
N CYS A 136 -6.20 -10.54 -7.01
CA CYS A 136 -5.25 -10.17 -5.98
C CYS A 136 -4.21 -9.21 -6.60
N PRO A 137 -4.02 -8.00 -6.05
CA PRO A 137 -3.00 -7.06 -6.51
C PRO A 137 -1.56 -7.60 -6.57
N PHE A 138 -1.24 -8.63 -5.78
CA PHE A 138 0.09 -9.22 -5.76
C PHE A 138 0.25 -10.41 -6.72
N HIS A 139 -0.80 -11.22 -6.90
CA HIS A 139 -0.71 -12.51 -7.58
C HIS A 139 -1.56 -12.60 -8.85
N GLY A 140 -2.33 -11.55 -9.18
CA GLY A 140 -3.18 -11.51 -10.36
C GLY A 140 -4.55 -12.14 -10.14
N LYS A 141 -5.09 -12.83 -11.15
CA LYS A 141 -6.42 -13.46 -11.08
C LYS A 141 -6.47 -14.49 -9.95
N ILE A 142 -7.50 -14.44 -9.11
CA ILE A 142 -7.67 -15.42 -8.05
C ILE A 142 -8.26 -16.70 -8.66
N ILE A 143 -7.57 -17.81 -8.41
CA ILE A 143 -7.90 -19.16 -8.86
C ILE A 143 -8.08 -20.07 -7.64
N PRO A 144 -8.93 -21.11 -7.72
CA PRO A 144 -9.15 -22.01 -6.59
C PRO A 144 -7.90 -22.86 -6.33
N ARG A 145 -7.42 -22.84 -5.08
CA ARG A 145 -6.21 -23.55 -4.62
C ARG A 145 -6.48 -24.41 -3.39
N ASP A 146 -5.72 -25.50 -3.26
CA ASP A 146 -5.71 -26.35 -2.06
C ASP A 146 -5.08 -25.66 -0.84
N GLU A 147 -5.08 -26.32 0.32
CA GLU A 147 -4.44 -25.84 1.55
C GLU A 147 -2.91 -25.69 1.43
N ALA A 148 -2.29 -26.23 0.38
CA ALA A 148 -0.88 -26.09 0.08
C ALA A 148 -0.60 -24.97 -0.96
N GLY A 149 -1.63 -24.27 -1.44
CA GLY A 149 -1.50 -23.20 -2.43
C GLY A 149 -1.34 -23.67 -3.88
N ARG A 150 -1.60 -24.95 -4.16
CA ARG A 150 -1.57 -25.54 -5.50
C ARG A 150 -2.93 -25.34 -6.19
N PRO A 151 -2.97 -24.82 -7.43
CA PRO A 151 -4.22 -24.71 -8.19
C PRO A 151 -4.93 -26.05 -8.30
N LEU A 152 -6.26 -26.08 -8.12
CA LEU A 152 -7.02 -27.33 -8.25
C LEU A 152 -7.10 -27.78 -9.73
N HIS A 153 -7.36 -26.85 -10.64
CA HIS A 153 -7.50 -27.15 -12.06
C HIS A 153 -6.15 -27.36 -12.76
N PRO A 154 -6.04 -28.35 -13.66
CA PRO A 154 -4.79 -28.65 -14.37
C PRO A 154 -4.38 -27.52 -15.34
N GLU A 155 -5.35 -26.84 -15.95
CA GLU A 155 -5.09 -25.71 -16.86
C GLU A 155 -4.41 -24.54 -16.14
N ASP A 156 -4.90 -24.21 -14.94
CA ASP A 156 -4.32 -23.17 -14.09
C ASP A 156 -2.89 -23.55 -13.66
N ARG A 157 -2.65 -24.82 -13.28
CA ARG A 157 -1.30 -25.32 -12.98
C ARG A 157 -0.37 -25.14 -14.17
N ALA A 158 -0.80 -25.54 -15.37
CA ALA A 158 0.00 -25.43 -16.58
C ALA A 158 0.27 -23.95 -16.94
N TRP A 159 -0.70 -23.06 -16.73
CA TRP A 159 -0.53 -21.64 -16.93
C TRP A 159 0.49 -21.04 -15.95
N GLU A 160 0.41 -21.36 -14.65
CA GLU A 160 1.39 -20.90 -13.66
C GLU A 160 2.80 -21.42 -13.96
N GLN A 161 2.94 -22.70 -14.33
CA GLN A 161 4.23 -23.27 -14.71
C GLN A 161 4.83 -22.57 -15.93
N ARG A 162 4.03 -22.32 -16.98
CA ARG A 162 4.48 -21.53 -18.14
C ARG A 162 4.90 -20.13 -17.75
N GLN A 163 4.15 -19.45 -16.87
CA GLN A 163 4.53 -18.12 -16.39
C GLN A 163 5.82 -18.15 -15.57
N GLN A 164 6.01 -19.16 -14.72
CA GLN A 164 7.21 -19.33 -13.93
C GLN A 164 8.43 -19.60 -14.81
N LEU A 165 8.31 -20.46 -15.83
CA LEU A 165 9.34 -20.68 -16.85
C LEU A 165 9.66 -19.42 -17.62
N ARG A 166 8.63 -18.65 -18.05
CA ARG A 166 8.84 -17.34 -18.70
C ARG A 166 9.53 -16.32 -17.78
N ARG A 167 9.22 -16.30 -16.49
CA ARG A 167 9.91 -15.43 -15.51
C ARG A 167 11.36 -15.85 -15.29
N GLN A 168 11.64 -17.15 -15.30
CA GLN A 168 13.02 -17.68 -15.23
C GLN A 168 13.80 -17.36 -16.51
N ALA A 169 13.20 -17.58 -17.68
CA ALA A 169 13.79 -17.27 -18.98
C ALA A 169 13.92 -15.75 -19.23
N GLY A 170 13.01 -14.96 -18.66
CA GLY A 170 13.02 -13.49 -18.72
C GLY A 170 13.99 -12.84 -17.72
N ARG A 171 14.65 -13.62 -16.86
CA ARG A 171 15.87 -13.17 -16.19
C ARG A 171 16.93 -13.08 -17.28
N ALA A 172 17.09 -11.87 -17.82
CA ALA A 172 17.83 -11.64 -19.04
C ALA A 172 19.24 -12.23 -18.95
N GLY A 173 19.68 -12.92 -20.01
CA GLY A 173 20.98 -13.61 -20.05
C GLY A 173 22.20 -12.70 -19.84
N TRP A 174 22.05 -11.37 -19.90
CA TRP A 174 23.11 -10.43 -19.51
C TRP A 174 23.34 -10.38 -17.99
N GLN A 175 22.35 -10.80 -17.20
CA GLN A 175 22.40 -10.85 -15.75
C GLN A 175 22.89 -12.25 -15.29
N ASP A 176 23.97 -12.70 -15.92
CA ASP A 176 24.66 -13.93 -15.55
C ASP A 176 25.26 -13.79 -14.14
N PRO A 177 24.91 -14.68 -13.18
CA PRO A 177 25.46 -14.64 -11.83
C PRO A 177 26.99 -14.71 -11.78
N GLU A 178 27.63 -15.38 -12.73
CA GLU A 178 29.10 -15.45 -12.80
C GLU A 178 29.69 -14.12 -13.24
N PHE A 179 29.23 -13.60 -14.37
CA PHE A 179 29.63 -12.27 -14.85
C PHE A 179 29.41 -11.15 -13.81
N MET A 180 28.26 -11.16 -13.12
CA MET A 180 27.97 -10.17 -12.09
C MET A 180 28.95 -10.25 -10.90
N ARG A 181 29.40 -11.45 -10.50
CA ARG A 181 30.43 -11.61 -9.46
C ARG A 181 31.77 -11.03 -9.90
N ASP A 182 32.15 -11.23 -11.15
CA ASP A 182 33.41 -10.70 -11.68
C ASP A 182 33.39 -9.16 -11.75
N VAL A 183 32.27 -8.58 -12.17
CA VAL A 183 32.07 -7.13 -12.16
C VAL A 183 32.12 -6.58 -10.74
N GLU A 184 31.46 -7.21 -9.77
CA GLU A 184 31.51 -6.84 -8.34
C GLU A 184 32.92 -6.95 -7.77
N ALA A 185 33.68 -7.98 -8.13
CA ALA A 185 35.07 -8.16 -7.73
C ALA A 185 35.98 -7.07 -8.31
N ALA A 186 35.75 -6.69 -9.56
CA ALA A 186 36.52 -5.65 -10.25
C ALA A 186 36.19 -4.23 -9.76
N THR A 187 34.92 -3.93 -9.50
CA THR A 187 34.47 -2.58 -9.07
C THR A 187 34.39 -2.40 -7.57
N GLY A 188 34.36 -3.48 -6.79
CA GLY A 188 34.20 -3.45 -5.33
C GLY A 188 32.82 -2.97 -4.84
N VAL A 189 31.83 -2.89 -5.74
CA VAL A 189 30.45 -2.46 -5.45
C VAL A 189 29.52 -3.68 -5.53
N ASP A 190 28.68 -3.90 -4.51
CA ASP A 190 27.71 -5.01 -4.46
C ASP A 190 26.51 -4.72 -5.39
N LEU A 191 26.45 -5.43 -6.52
CA LEU A 191 25.37 -5.39 -7.51
C LEU A 191 24.29 -6.45 -7.25
N GLY A 192 24.37 -7.17 -6.12
CA GLY A 192 23.37 -8.11 -5.66
C GLY A 192 23.52 -9.54 -6.19
N SER A 193 24.66 -9.92 -6.77
CA SER A 193 24.95 -11.29 -7.22
C SER A 193 24.87 -12.32 -6.08
N SER A 194 25.15 -11.87 -4.85
CA SER A 194 25.11 -12.67 -3.62
C SER A 194 23.70 -12.95 -3.11
N ARG A 195 22.66 -12.24 -3.59
CA ARG A 195 21.28 -12.39 -3.07
C ARG A 195 20.61 -13.69 -3.52
N SER A 196 21.11 -14.33 -4.58
CA SER A 196 20.64 -15.64 -5.04
C SER A 196 21.29 -16.82 -4.33
N SER A 197 22.41 -16.62 -3.63
CA SER A 197 23.06 -17.63 -2.80
C SER A 197 22.81 -17.32 -1.33
N GLY A 198 21.97 -18.12 -0.67
CA GLY A 198 21.77 -17.98 0.77
C GLY A 198 23.10 -17.96 1.54
N ARG A 199 23.14 -17.15 2.61
CA ARG A 199 24.19 -16.96 3.62
C ARG A 199 25.38 -16.06 3.28
N GLY A 200 25.42 -14.94 4.02
CA GLY A 200 26.62 -14.15 4.27
C GLY A 200 26.28 -12.73 4.70
N LYS A 201 25.83 -12.52 5.94
CA LYS A 201 25.71 -11.17 6.54
C LYS A 201 27.12 -10.59 6.71
N GLY A 202 27.73 -10.12 5.63
CA GLY A 202 28.82 -9.15 5.72
C GLY A 202 28.26 -7.89 6.36
N LYS A 203 28.88 -7.41 7.44
CA LYS A 203 28.47 -6.16 8.09
C LYS A 203 28.46 -5.05 7.03
N ARG A 204 27.27 -4.59 6.64
CA ARG A 204 27.12 -3.36 5.86
C ARG A 204 27.88 -2.25 6.59
N ARG A 205 28.70 -1.50 5.85
CA ARG A 205 29.39 -0.31 6.39
C ARG A 205 28.32 0.61 6.99
N LYS A 206 28.45 0.95 8.28
CA LYS A 206 27.45 1.74 9.02
C LYS A 206 27.16 3.10 8.35
N HIS A 207 28.11 3.63 7.58
CA HIS A 207 27.98 4.88 6.84
C HIS A 207 28.64 4.74 5.45
N PRO A 208 27.89 4.45 4.38
CA PRO A 208 28.45 4.19 3.05
C PRO A 208 28.99 5.43 2.33
N GLY A 209 28.73 6.65 2.82
CA GLY A 209 29.20 7.91 2.23
C GLY A 209 30.28 8.66 3.02
N LEU A 210 30.82 8.07 4.09
CA LEU A 210 31.84 8.73 4.92
C LEU A 210 33.22 8.10 4.67
N THR A 211 34.19 8.94 4.30
CA THR A 211 35.59 8.53 4.16
C THR A 211 36.18 8.26 5.54
N ASP A 212 36.58 7.01 5.79
CA ASP A 212 37.21 6.63 7.04
C ASP A 212 38.67 7.11 7.06
N LEU A 213 38.94 8.20 7.78
CA LEU A 213 40.27 8.78 7.94
C LEU A 213 41.28 7.76 8.52
N LYS A 214 40.80 6.70 9.20
CA LYS A 214 41.66 5.62 9.70
C LYS A 214 42.17 4.70 8.60
N GLN A 215 41.47 4.60 7.47
CA GLN A 215 41.94 3.83 6.31
C GLN A 215 43.11 4.55 5.61
N GLN A 216 43.15 5.88 5.62
CA GLN A 216 44.30 6.64 5.10
C GLN A 216 45.58 6.37 5.90
N ALA A 217 45.45 6.05 7.19
CA ALA A 217 46.57 5.66 8.04
C ALA A 217 47.00 4.17 7.87
N ASP A 218 46.21 3.33 7.19
CA ASP A 218 46.51 1.90 6.94
C ASP A 218 47.47 1.71 5.75
N THR A 219 48.65 2.32 5.87
CA THR A 219 49.71 2.18 4.88
C THR A 219 50.46 0.84 5.03
N ALA A 220 51.11 0.38 3.97
CA ALA A 220 51.97 -0.82 4.04
C ALA A 220 53.04 -0.69 5.15
N ARG A 221 53.60 0.51 5.31
CA ARG A 221 54.56 0.83 6.38
C ARG A 221 53.95 0.67 7.77
N ALA A 222 52.72 1.14 8.00
CA ALA A 222 52.03 0.99 9.28
C ALA A 222 51.75 -0.48 9.62
N ARG A 223 51.34 -1.29 8.63
CA ARG A 223 51.12 -2.73 8.82
C ARG A 223 52.39 -3.50 9.18
N ILE A 224 53.49 -3.18 8.50
CA ILE A 224 54.81 -3.77 8.80
C ILE A 224 55.28 -3.30 10.18
N ALA A 225 55.20 -2.01 10.47
CA ALA A 225 55.56 -1.47 11.78
C ALA A 225 54.80 -2.15 12.92
N LYS A 226 53.49 -2.41 12.75
CA LYS A 226 52.69 -3.13 13.75
C LYS A 226 53.16 -4.56 13.99
N LYS A 227 53.67 -5.25 12.95
CA LYS A 227 54.23 -6.60 13.08
C LYS A 227 55.63 -6.59 13.70
N VAL A 228 56.48 -5.66 13.27
CA VAL A 228 57.88 -5.55 13.72
C VAL A 228 57.97 -5.05 15.15
N PHE A 229 57.18 -4.03 15.51
CA PHE A 229 57.13 -3.44 16.85
C PHE A 229 56.07 -4.08 17.74
N ALA A 230 55.54 -5.25 17.38
CA ALA A 230 54.69 -6.01 18.29
C ALA A 230 55.48 -6.35 19.55
N LYS A 231 54.90 -6.13 20.74
CA LYS A 231 55.57 -6.36 22.03
C LYS A 231 56.23 -7.74 22.11
N ALA A 232 55.54 -8.79 21.63
CA ALA A 232 56.06 -10.14 21.57
C ALA A 232 57.26 -10.30 20.61
N ALA A 233 57.24 -9.62 19.46
CA ALA A 233 58.35 -9.66 18.50
C ALA A 233 59.60 -8.97 19.07
N VAL A 234 59.41 -7.79 19.67
CA VAL A 234 60.49 -7.06 20.36
C VAL A 234 61.05 -7.88 21.51
N GLN A 235 60.18 -8.48 22.34
CA GLN A 235 60.60 -9.36 23.43
C GLN A 235 61.44 -10.54 22.95
N ARG A 236 61.09 -11.18 21.83
CA ARG A 236 61.90 -12.27 21.25
C ARG A 236 63.30 -11.83 20.82
N VAL A 237 63.42 -10.62 20.26
CA VAL A 237 64.73 -10.08 19.87
C VAL A 237 65.56 -9.78 21.13
N VAL A 238 64.97 -9.13 22.13
CA VAL A 238 65.64 -8.83 23.40
C VAL A 238 66.09 -10.10 24.12
N THR A 239 65.25 -11.14 24.19
CA THR A 239 65.64 -12.41 24.83
C THR A 239 66.76 -13.11 24.07
N ALA A 240 66.74 -13.11 22.73
CA ALA A 240 67.82 -13.65 21.91
C ALA A 240 69.15 -12.89 22.12
N MET A 241 69.10 -11.55 22.15
CA MET A 241 70.26 -10.72 22.44
C MET A 241 70.83 -11.00 23.84
N ASN A 242 69.98 -11.06 24.87
CA ASN A 242 70.39 -11.35 26.24
C ASN A 242 70.98 -12.77 26.38
N GLN A 243 70.45 -13.76 25.64
CA GLN A 243 71.00 -15.11 25.65
C GLN A 243 72.41 -15.14 25.03
N MET A 244 72.62 -14.43 23.92
CA MET A 244 73.95 -14.31 23.31
C MET A 244 74.93 -13.61 24.25
N ASP A 245 74.47 -12.56 24.93
CA ASP A 245 75.29 -11.79 25.86
C ASP A 245 75.73 -12.64 27.07
N ARG A 246 74.78 -13.37 27.68
CA ARG A 246 75.09 -14.33 28.75
C ARG A 246 76.12 -15.38 28.32
N LYS A 247 75.99 -15.96 27.12
CA LYS A 247 76.96 -16.93 26.58
C LYS A 247 78.35 -16.32 26.34
N LYS A 248 78.43 -15.02 26.04
CA LYS A 248 79.72 -14.32 25.95
C LYS A 248 80.33 -14.17 27.33
N HIS A 249 79.55 -13.76 28.32
CA HIS A 249 80.00 -13.59 29.71
C HIS A 249 80.39 -14.91 30.39
N GLU A 250 79.71 -16.02 30.08
CA GLU A 250 80.05 -17.37 30.59
C GLU A 250 81.48 -17.81 30.21
N LYS A 251 81.99 -17.40 29.03
CA LYS A 251 83.36 -17.71 28.62
C LYS A 251 84.43 -17.02 29.48
N PHE A 252 84.06 -15.93 30.15
CA PHE A 252 84.94 -15.16 31.03
C PHE A 252 84.65 -15.40 32.52
N ALA A 253 83.59 -16.14 32.85
CA ALA A 253 83.18 -16.39 34.23
C ALA A 253 84.20 -17.23 35.04
N ASN A 254 85.05 -18.00 34.36
CA ASN A 254 86.07 -18.85 34.98
C ASN A 254 87.47 -18.20 35.04
N GLN A 255 87.64 -16.96 34.58
CA GLN A 255 88.91 -16.23 34.70
C GLN A 255 88.99 -15.50 36.04
N PHE A 256 89.14 -16.23 37.14
CA PHE A 256 89.35 -15.65 38.48
C PHE A 256 90.81 -15.21 38.74
N ASN A 257 91.65 -15.10 37.71
CA ASN A 257 93.07 -14.72 37.85
C ASN A 257 93.29 -13.31 38.44
N TYR A 258 92.23 -12.52 38.65
CA TYR A 258 92.29 -11.16 39.21
C TYR A 258 91.33 -10.93 40.39
N ALA A 259 90.78 -11.99 41.02
CA ALA A 259 89.79 -11.85 42.09
C ALA A 259 90.37 -11.87 43.52
N LEU A 260 91.70 -11.99 43.67
CA LEU A 260 92.40 -11.99 44.95
C LEU A 260 93.62 -11.07 44.89
N THR A 261 93.42 -9.80 45.21
CA THR A 261 94.42 -8.87 45.75
C THR A 261 93.74 -7.95 46.73
#